data_AF-A0A496T4Q2-F1
#
_entry.id   AF-A0A496T4Q2-F1
#
_cell.length_a   1.000
_cell.length_b   1.000
_cell.length_c   1.000
_cell.angle_alpha   90.00
_cell.angle_beta   90.00
_cell.angle_gamma   90.00
#
_symmetry.space_group_name_H-M   'P 1'
#
loop_
_entity.id
_entity.type
_entity.pdbx_description
1 polymer ?
#
loop_
_entity_poly.entity_id
_entity_poly.type
_entity_poly.pdbx_seq_one_letter_code
_entity_poly.pdbx_strand_id
1 'polypeptide(L)'
;MPESTPGIVFDHNGVCNYCATYQKFDYKGEQKLLKILNAHRNKNNRYDCIVNISGGRDSAYTLLMLVKEYQMKVLAVNYENPFTDIQAKINIQNMVKALKIDIVQFELKNRIHERCLRNNLLAWFRHPSAAMVPVVCIGCKIIWPDIIRIARKYNIHCIVNGGNPFEYTSFKKELLSVPRDASLKSTYRKNIRGLI
;
A
#
# COMPACT_ATOMS: atom_id res chain seq x y z
N MET A 1 -9.56 14.21 16.19
CA MET A 1 -9.27 12.86 16.73
C MET A 1 -9.93 12.75 18.10
N PRO A 2 -10.37 11.56 18.54
CA PRO A 2 -10.93 11.38 19.87
C PRO A 2 -9.90 11.67 20.97
N GLU A 3 -10.35 12.14 22.14
CA GLU A 3 -9.51 12.34 23.33
C GLU A 3 -8.86 11.03 23.82
N SER A 4 -9.44 9.88 23.48
CA SER A 4 -8.88 8.55 23.78
C SER A 4 -7.68 8.14 22.92
N THR A 5 -7.21 9.00 22.02
CA THR A 5 -6.03 8.72 21.19
C THR A 5 -4.78 8.67 22.08
N PRO A 6 -4.02 7.56 22.10
CA PRO A 6 -2.82 7.45 22.93
C PRO A 6 -1.81 8.56 22.62
N GLY A 7 -1.42 9.35 23.62
CA GLY A 7 -0.43 10.43 23.46
C GLY A 7 -0.97 11.74 22.87
N ILE A 8 -2.30 11.89 22.75
CA ILE A 8 -2.90 13.16 22.35
C ILE A 8 -2.86 14.18 23.48
N VAL A 9 -2.39 15.37 23.15
CA VAL A 9 -2.40 16.54 24.04
C VAL A 9 -2.96 17.70 23.25
N PHE A 10 -3.82 18.49 23.88
CA PHE A 10 -4.38 19.70 23.29
C PHE A 10 -3.70 20.92 23.89
N ASP A 11 -3.41 21.92 23.07
CA ASP A 11 -3.00 23.22 23.56
C ASP A 11 -4.19 24.03 24.08
N HIS A 12 -3.92 25.24 24.59
CA HIS A 12 -4.95 26.14 25.13
C HIS A 12 -5.98 26.60 24.09
N ASN A 13 -5.69 26.46 22.80
CA ASN A 13 -6.60 26.77 21.69
C ASN A 13 -7.39 25.53 21.23
N GLY A 14 -7.25 24.39 21.91
CA GLY A 14 -7.87 23.13 21.53
C GLY A 14 -7.22 22.47 20.30
N VAL A 15 -6.01 22.87 19.90
CA VAL A 15 -5.27 22.26 18.80
C VAL A 15 -4.47 21.07 19.31
N CYS A 16 -4.65 19.91 18.68
CA CYS A 16 -3.98 18.69 19.08
C CYS A 16 -2.50 18.68 18.68
N ASN A 17 -1.63 18.04 19.46
CA ASN A 17 -0.20 17.83 19.13
C ASN A 17 0.02 17.10 17.80
N TYR A 18 -0.96 16.33 17.30
CA TYR A 18 -0.94 15.76 15.95
C TYR A 18 -1.23 16.78 14.84
N CYS A 19 -2.10 17.73 15.14
CA CYS A 19 -2.56 18.79 14.27
C CYS A 19 -1.44 19.82 14.10
N ALA A 20 -0.74 20.16 15.19
CA ALA A 20 0.36 21.12 15.20
C ALA A 20 1.57 20.69 14.36
N THR A 21 1.85 19.39 14.25
CA THR A 21 2.96 18.86 13.43
C THR A 21 2.50 18.45 12.03
N TYR A 22 1.30 18.82 11.60
CA TYR A 22 0.81 18.47 10.27
C TYR A 22 1.70 19.07 9.20
N GLN A 23 2.32 18.22 8.39
CA GLN A 23 3.00 18.66 7.18
C GLN A 23 2.02 18.59 6.02
N LYS A 24 1.81 19.74 5.36
CA LYS A 24 0.99 19.79 4.16
C LYS A 24 1.57 18.84 3.12
N PHE A 25 0.71 17.99 2.59
CA PHE A 25 1.09 17.09 1.51
C PHE A 25 1.55 17.91 0.30
N ASP A 26 2.80 17.69 -0.13
CA ASP A 26 3.35 18.29 -1.35
C ASP A 26 2.78 17.59 -2.58
N TYR A 27 1.62 18.09 -3.03
CA TYR A 27 1.01 17.63 -4.26
C TYR A 27 1.83 18.12 -5.45
N LYS A 28 2.56 17.19 -6.05
CA LYS A 28 3.44 17.43 -7.20
C LYS A 28 2.70 17.85 -8.49
N GLY A 29 1.37 17.80 -8.51
CA GLY A 29 0.55 18.16 -9.66
C GLY A 29 0.34 16.99 -10.62
N GLU A 30 -0.84 16.96 -11.24
CA GLU A 30 -1.24 15.98 -12.25
C GLU A 30 -0.32 15.99 -13.46
N GLN A 31 0.17 17.16 -13.89
CA GLN A 31 1.09 17.27 -15.02
C GLN A 31 2.40 16.49 -14.83
N LYS A 32 2.94 16.45 -13.60
CA LYS A 32 4.14 15.64 -13.31
C LYS A 32 3.81 14.14 -13.36
N LEU A 33 2.63 13.74 -12.90
CA LEU A 33 2.15 12.36 -13.03
C LEU A 33 2.01 11.97 -14.50
N LEU A 34 1.33 12.80 -15.31
CA LEU A 34 1.16 12.57 -16.74
C LEU A 34 2.50 12.46 -17.47
N LYS A 35 3.48 13.29 -17.13
CA LYS A 35 4.84 13.19 -17.70
C LYS A 35 5.48 11.81 -17.42
N ILE A 36 5.31 11.27 -16.21
CA ILE A 36 5.81 9.94 -15.85
C ILE A 36 5.06 8.85 -16.62
N LEU A 37 3.72 8.91 -16.63
CA LEU A 37 2.90 7.90 -17.32
C LEU A 37 3.16 7.89 -18.84
N ASN A 38 3.26 9.06 -19.46
CA ASN A 38 3.49 9.20 -20.90
C ASN A 38 4.87 8.69 -21.33
N ALA A 39 5.88 8.74 -20.46
CA ALA A 39 7.21 8.17 -20.74
C ALA A 39 7.19 6.64 -20.89
N HIS A 40 6.14 5.96 -20.42
CA HIS A 40 5.99 4.51 -20.52
C HIS A 40 5.03 4.06 -21.62
N ARG A 41 4.43 5.00 -22.37
CA ARG A 41 3.58 4.66 -23.50
C ARG A 41 4.41 4.13 -24.65
N ASN A 42 3.99 3.00 -25.20
CA ASN A 42 4.59 2.48 -26.42
C ASN A 42 3.52 1.85 -27.31
N LYS A 43 3.43 2.32 -28.57
CA LYS A 43 2.47 1.79 -29.55
C LYS A 43 2.65 0.28 -29.78
N ASN A 44 3.89 -0.21 -29.68
CA ASN A 44 4.26 -1.61 -29.89
C ASN A 44 4.00 -2.49 -28.66
N ASN A 45 3.79 -1.89 -27.48
CA ASN A 45 3.47 -2.65 -26.28
C ASN A 45 1.96 -2.91 -26.18
N ARG A 46 1.62 -4.11 -25.70
CA ARG A 46 0.24 -4.46 -25.34
C ARG A 46 -0.24 -3.66 -24.12
N TYR A 47 0.65 -3.39 -23.18
CA TYR A 47 0.36 -2.63 -21.95
C TYR A 47 1.43 -1.58 -21.70
N ASP A 48 1.00 -0.43 -21.19
CA ASP A 48 1.87 0.69 -20.78
C ASP A 48 2.27 0.53 -19.29
N CYS A 49 1.37 0.03 -18.44
CA CYS A 49 1.63 -0.13 -17.02
C CYS A 49 0.85 -1.30 -16.37
N ILE A 50 1.36 -1.75 -15.23
CA ILE A 50 0.63 -2.59 -14.27
C ILE A 50 -0.08 -1.71 -13.26
N VAL A 51 -1.28 -2.13 -12.85
CA VAL A 51 -1.96 -1.58 -11.67
C VAL A 51 -2.31 -2.70 -10.72
N ASN A 52 -1.84 -2.60 -9.48
CA ASN A 52 -2.20 -3.56 -8.44
C ASN A 52 -3.61 -3.23 -7.91
N ILE A 53 -4.53 -4.18 -7.96
CA ILE A 53 -5.91 -3.99 -7.50
C ILE A 53 -6.26 -4.94 -6.35
N SER A 54 -6.99 -4.43 -5.36
CA SER A 54 -7.41 -5.18 -4.17
C SER A 54 -8.92 -5.35 -4.04
N GLY A 55 -9.71 -4.66 -4.87
CA GLY A 55 -11.16 -4.55 -4.69
C GLY A 55 -11.57 -3.40 -3.77
N GLY A 56 -10.61 -2.68 -3.19
CA GLY A 56 -10.84 -1.48 -2.39
C GLY A 56 -10.97 -0.22 -3.24
N ARG A 57 -11.64 0.79 -2.67
CA ARG A 57 -11.94 2.09 -3.30
C ARG A 57 -10.73 2.76 -3.94
N ASP A 58 -9.61 2.84 -3.23
CA ASP A 58 -8.46 3.62 -3.69
C ASP A 58 -7.79 2.96 -4.92
N SER A 59 -7.75 1.62 -4.96
CA SER A 59 -7.30 0.86 -6.14
C SER A 59 -8.29 0.94 -7.31
N ALA A 60 -9.60 0.97 -7.01
CA ALA A 60 -10.65 1.12 -8.01
C ALA A 60 -10.58 2.49 -8.70
N TYR A 61 -10.44 3.55 -7.91
CA TYR A 61 -10.27 4.91 -8.41
C TYR A 61 -8.99 5.04 -9.25
N THR A 62 -7.87 4.49 -8.77
CA THR A 62 -6.60 4.50 -9.52
C THR A 62 -6.75 3.81 -10.87
N LEU A 63 -7.40 2.64 -10.91
CA LEU A 63 -7.65 1.91 -12.14
C LEU A 63 -8.57 2.70 -13.08
N LEU A 64 -9.65 3.28 -12.56
CA LEU A 64 -10.58 4.10 -13.34
C LEU A 64 -9.86 5.29 -13.99
N MET A 65 -9.07 6.03 -13.22
CA MET A 65 -8.30 7.18 -13.71
C MET A 65 -7.32 6.77 -14.82
N LEU A 66 -6.57 5.68 -14.61
CA LEU A 66 -5.60 5.22 -15.62
C LEU A 66 -6.27 4.78 -16.92
N VAL A 67 -7.41 4.11 -16.85
CA VAL A 67 -8.10 3.59 -18.04
C VAL A 67 -8.92 4.67 -18.75
N LYS A 68 -9.70 5.48 -18.01
CA LYS A 68 -10.67 6.42 -18.59
C LYS A 68 -10.09 7.80 -18.85
N GLU A 69 -9.51 8.41 -17.81
CA GLU A 69 -9.00 9.78 -17.91
C GLU A 69 -7.65 9.80 -18.63
N TYR A 70 -6.75 8.91 -18.23
CA TYR A 70 -5.41 8.85 -18.78
C TYR A 70 -5.31 7.94 -19.99
N GLN A 71 -6.30 7.10 -20.32
CA GLN A 71 -6.25 6.25 -21.52
C GLN A 71 -4.97 5.40 -21.64
N MET A 72 -4.48 4.88 -20.51
CA MET A 72 -3.34 3.96 -20.46
C MET A 72 -3.80 2.54 -20.83
N LYS A 73 -2.97 1.78 -21.54
CA LYS A 73 -3.18 0.33 -21.71
C LYS A 73 -2.76 -0.38 -20.42
N VAL A 74 -3.72 -0.73 -19.57
CA VAL A 74 -3.45 -1.27 -18.23
C VAL A 74 -3.52 -2.80 -18.21
N LEU A 75 -2.54 -3.43 -17.57
CA LEU A 75 -2.67 -4.80 -17.04
C LEU A 75 -3.00 -4.74 -15.55
N ALA A 76 -4.19 -5.20 -15.16
CA ALA A 76 -4.51 -5.34 -13.74
C ALA A 76 -3.77 -6.55 -13.15
N VAL A 77 -3.22 -6.39 -11.96
CA VAL A 77 -2.61 -7.48 -11.20
C VAL A 77 -3.28 -7.56 -9.84
N ASN A 78 -3.70 -8.75 -9.45
CA ASN A 78 -4.29 -9.00 -8.15
C ASN A 78 -3.56 -10.17 -7.48
N TYR A 79 -3.11 -9.92 -6.25
CA TYR A 79 -2.71 -10.99 -5.35
C TYR A 79 -3.97 -11.55 -4.69
N GLU A 80 -4.22 -12.83 -4.90
CA GLU A 80 -5.30 -13.57 -4.25
C GLU A 80 -4.91 -13.86 -2.80
N ASN A 81 -5.10 -12.84 -1.97
CA ASN A 81 -4.85 -12.94 -0.55
C ASN A 81 -5.85 -13.94 0.08
N PRO A 82 -5.39 -14.94 0.85
CA PRO A 82 -6.27 -15.93 1.48
C PRO A 82 -7.28 -15.32 2.47
N PHE A 83 -7.07 -14.07 2.89
CA PHE A 83 -7.96 -13.33 3.80
C PHE A 83 -8.82 -12.29 3.08
N THR A 84 -8.86 -12.28 1.74
CA THR A 84 -9.69 -11.36 0.97
C THR A 84 -11.18 -11.66 1.14
N ASP A 85 -11.93 -10.65 1.55
CA ASP A 85 -13.39 -10.70 1.67
C ASP A 85 -14.08 -10.99 0.33
N ILE A 86 -15.22 -11.66 0.38
CA ILE A 86 -16.00 -12.00 -0.82
C ILE A 86 -16.44 -10.76 -1.60
N GLN A 87 -16.80 -9.66 -0.92
CA GLN A 87 -17.19 -8.41 -1.55
C GLN A 87 -16.02 -7.81 -2.33
N ALA A 88 -14.80 -7.91 -1.83
CA ALA A 88 -13.61 -7.43 -2.53
C ALA A 88 -13.36 -8.23 -3.82
N LYS A 89 -13.59 -9.55 -3.81
CA LYS A 89 -13.52 -10.39 -5.02
C LYS A 89 -14.58 -9.98 -6.06
N ILE A 90 -15.81 -9.74 -5.62
CA ILE A 90 -16.89 -9.24 -6.49
C ILE A 90 -16.52 -7.87 -7.08
N ASN A 91 -15.98 -6.97 -6.27
CA ASN A 91 -15.53 -5.66 -6.72
C ASN A 91 -14.44 -5.78 -7.79
N ILE A 92 -13.46 -6.69 -7.61
CA ILE A 92 -12.42 -6.96 -8.62
C ILE A 92 -13.04 -7.37 -9.95
N GLN A 93 -13.95 -8.34 -9.94
CA GLN A 93 -14.63 -8.80 -11.15
C GLN A 93 -15.43 -7.66 -11.82
N ASN A 94 -16.16 -6.87 -11.03
CA ASN A 94 -16.94 -5.73 -11.53
C ASN A 94 -16.05 -4.67 -12.18
N MET A 95 -14.92 -4.31 -11.55
CA MET A 95 -13.96 -3.35 -12.11
C MET A 95 -13.40 -3.83 -13.45
N VAL A 96 -12.94 -5.08 -13.50
CA VAL A 96 -12.36 -5.68 -14.72
C VAL A 96 -13.37 -5.72 -15.85
N LYS A 97 -14.60 -6.17 -15.56
CA LYS A 97 -15.69 -6.26 -16.55
C LYS A 97 -16.12 -4.88 -17.05
N ALA A 98 -16.31 -3.92 -16.14
CA ALA A 98 -16.76 -2.57 -16.49
C ALA A 98 -15.74 -1.81 -17.35
N LEU A 99 -14.45 -2.02 -17.08
CA LEU A 99 -13.37 -1.34 -17.79
C LEU A 99 -12.82 -2.13 -18.99
N LYS A 100 -13.25 -3.39 -19.17
CA LYS A 100 -12.83 -4.29 -20.26
C LYS A 100 -11.31 -4.42 -20.34
N ILE A 101 -10.68 -4.67 -19.20
CA ILE A 101 -9.23 -4.81 -19.07
C ILE A 101 -8.84 -6.27 -18.82
N ASP A 102 -7.57 -6.58 -19.07
CA ASP A 102 -6.99 -7.86 -18.71
C ASP A 102 -6.57 -7.86 -17.22
N ILE A 103 -6.71 -9.00 -16.55
CA ILE A 103 -6.26 -9.22 -15.17
C ILE A 103 -5.38 -10.47 -15.08
N VAL A 104 -4.30 -10.36 -14.32
CA VAL A 104 -3.50 -11.51 -13.87
C VAL A 104 -3.69 -11.67 -12.36
N GLN A 105 -4.15 -12.84 -11.97
CA GLN A 105 -4.27 -13.23 -10.57
C GLN A 105 -3.17 -14.22 -10.20
N PHE A 106 -2.65 -14.11 -8.98
CA PHE A 106 -1.65 -15.06 -8.48
C PHE A 106 -1.81 -15.28 -6.98
N GLU A 107 -1.39 -16.47 -6.55
CA GLU A 107 -1.34 -16.88 -5.15
C GLU A 107 0.10 -17.13 -4.71
N LEU A 108 0.33 -17.05 -3.40
CA LEU A 108 1.61 -17.46 -2.82
C LEU A 108 1.58 -18.95 -2.49
N LYS A 109 2.64 -19.66 -2.88
CA LYS A 109 2.75 -21.11 -2.69
C LYS A 109 2.94 -21.49 -1.21
N ASN A 110 2.67 -22.75 -0.90
CA ASN A 110 2.95 -23.38 0.40
C ASN A 110 2.28 -22.69 1.60
N ARG A 111 1.16 -21.99 1.36
CA ARG A 111 0.40 -21.26 2.39
C ARG A 111 1.28 -20.34 3.22
N ILE A 112 2.30 -19.75 2.58
CA ILE A 112 3.32 -18.96 3.28
C ILE A 112 2.72 -17.73 3.96
N HIS A 113 1.67 -17.15 3.40
CA HIS A 113 0.96 -16.02 4.01
C HIS A 113 0.27 -16.45 5.30
N GLU A 114 -0.53 -17.52 5.27
CA GLU A 114 -1.23 -17.98 6.48
C GLU A 114 -0.25 -18.47 7.55
N ARG A 115 0.87 -19.11 7.14
CA ARG A 115 1.96 -19.48 8.06
C ARG A 115 2.62 -18.26 8.68
N CYS A 116 2.87 -17.21 7.89
CA CYS A 116 3.41 -15.94 8.39
C CYS A 116 2.47 -15.32 9.42
N LEU A 117 1.17 -15.23 9.11
CA LEU A 117 0.16 -14.73 10.05
C LEU A 117 0.14 -15.56 11.33
N ARG A 118 0.05 -16.89 11.22
CA ARG A 118 0.04 -17.81 12.38
C ARG A 118 1.26 -17.58 13.26
N ASN A 119 2.45 -17.57 12.68
CA ASN A 119 3.69 -17.41 13.45
C ASN A 119 3.78 -16.03 14.12
N ASN A 120 3.35 -14.97 13.42
CA ASN A 120 3.31 -13.62 13.97
C ASN A 120 2.35 -13.50 15.15
N LEU A 121 1.15 -14.10 15.05
CA LEU A 121 0.19 -14.13 16.15
C LEU A 121 0.71 -14.93 17.34
N LEU A 122 1.30 -16.11 17.11
CA LEU A 122 1.90 -16.91 18.18
C LEU A 122 3.05 -16.19 18.89
N ALA A 123 3.90 -15.48 18.14
CA ALA A 123 4.95 -14.65 18.71
C ALA A 123 4.37 -13.48 19.53
N TRP A 124 3.34 -12.82 19.00
CA TRP A 124 2.64 -11.74 19.70
C TRP A 124 1.98 -12.21 21.00
N PHE A 125 1.36 -13.40 21.03
CA PHE A 125 0.78 -13.94 22.27
C PHE A 125 1.80 -14.21 23.37
N ARG A 126 3.08 -14.45 23.03
CA ARG A 126 4.14 -14.61 24.03
C ARG A 126 4.53 -13.29 24.70
N HIS A 127 4.56 -12.21 23.91
CA HIS A 127 4.91 -10.86 24.37
C HIS A 127 4.00 -9.82 23.68
N PRO A 128 2.75 -9.65 24.15
CA PRO A 128 1.79 -8.79 23.48
C PRO A 128 2.21 -7.34 23.62
N SER A 129 2.27 -6.65 22.48
CA SER A 129 2.52 -5.22 22.41
C SER A 129 1.70 -4.61 21.28
N ALA A 130 1.03 -3.50 21.55
CA ALA A 130 0.33 -2.73 20.52
C ALA A 130 1.29 -2.27 19.40
N ALA A 131 2.56 -2.06 19.75
CA ALA A 131 3.62 -1.69 18.81
C ALA A 131 3.89 -2.76 17.75
N MET A 132 3.58 -4.01 18.08
CA MET A 132 3.80 -5.18 17.22
C MET A 132 2.60 -5.51 16.33
N VAL A 133 1.44 -4.86 16.49
CA VAL A 133 0.27 -5.05 15.59
C VAL A 133 0.63 -4.95 14.09
N PRO A 134 1.53 -4.06 13.63
CA PRO A 134 1.91 -4.00 12.21
C PRO A 134 2.54 -5.29 11.66
N VAL A 135 3.07 -6.17 12.50
CA VAL A 135 3.67 -7.44 12.05
C VAL A 135 2.66 -8.37 11.39
N VAL A 136 1.37 -8.23 11.72
CA VAL A 136 0.26 -8.94 11.07
C VAL A 136 0.26 -8.72 9.56
N CYS A 137 0.70 -7.55 9.08
CA CYS A 137 0.73 -7.20 7.66
C CYS A 137 2.01 -7.66 6.92
N ILE A 138 2.97 -8.32 7.58
CA ILE A 138 4.24 -8.73 6.95
C ILE A 138 4.01 -9.73 5.81
N GLY A 139 3.01 -10.61 5.94
CA GLY A 139 2.65 -11.57 4.88
C GLY A 139 2.27 -10.91 3.55
N CYS A 140 1.77 -9.68 3.59
CA CYS A 140 1.46 -8.92 2.37
C CYS A 140 2.70 -8.32 1.69
N LYS A 141 3.87 -8.29 2.33
CA LYS A 141 5.09 -7.67 1.77
C LYS A 141 5.85 -8.57 0.81
N ILE A 142 5.64 -9.89 0.90
CA ILE A 142 6.34 -10.89 0.08
C ILE A 142 5.73 -11.09 -1.32
N ILE A 143 4.76 -10.28 -1.71
CA ILE A 143 4.09 -10.34 -3.03
C ILE A 143 4.89 -9.65 -4.15
N TRP A 144 5.80 -8.74 -3.80
CA TRP A 144 6.53 -7.91 -4.76
C TRP A 144 7.36 -8.68 -5.79
N PRO A 145 8.08 -9.76 -5.42
CA PRO A 145 8.80 -10.56 -6.40
C PRO A 145 7.90 -11.13 -7.50
N ASP A 146 6.67 -11.55 -7.18
CA ASP A 146 5.69 -12.05 -8.16
C ASP A 146 5.19 -10.94 -9.08
N ILE A 147 4.88 -9.76 -8.54
CA ILE A 147 4.48 -8.60 -9.34
C ILE A 147 5.60 -8.20 -10.31
N ILE A 148 6.86 -8.18 -9.85
CA ILE A 148 8.03 -7.86 -10.70
C ILE A 148 8.23 -8.94 -11.77
N ARG A 149 8.03 -10.22 -11.43
CA ARG A 149 8.09 -11.32 -12.43
C ARG A 149 7.00 -11.17 -13.50
N ILE A 150 5.79 -10.78 -13.11
CA ILE A 150 4.69 -10.49 -14.04
C ILE A 150 5.08 -9.29 -14.91
N ALA A 151 5.56 -8.20 -14.33
CA ALA A 151 6.02 -7.02 -15.08
C ALA A 151 7.05 -7.40 -16.15
N ARG A 152 8.06 -8.20 -15.78
CA ARG A 152 9.06 -8.71 -16.72
C ARG A 152 8.48 -9.61 -17.81
N LYS A 153 7.56 -10.52 -17.45
CA LYS A 153 6.89 -11.42 -18.42
C LYS A 153 6.14 -10.66 -19.51
N TYR A 154 5.51 -9.54 -19.15
CA TYR A 154 4.74 -8.71 -20.09
C TYR A 154 5.54 -7.53 -20.65
N ASN A 155 6.85 -7.44 -20.36
CA ASN A 155 7.74 -6.33 -20.77
C ASN A 155 7.24 -4.94 -20.31
N ILE A 156 6.67 -4.86 -19.11
CA ILE A 156 6.11 -3.64 -18.52
C ILE A 156 7.12 -3.03 -17.54
N HIS A 157 7.40 -1.74 -17.71
CA HIS A 157 8.40 -1.01 -16.91
C HIS A 157 7.78 -0.03 -15.90
N CYS A 158 6.45 0.08 -15.87
CA CYS A 158 5.71 0.95 -14.98
C CYS A 158 4.74 0.15 -14.11
N ILE A 159 4.85 0.27 -12.78
CA ILE A 159 3.92 -0.33 -11.82
C ILE A 159 3.30 0.80 -11.00
N VAL A 160 1.99 0.94 -11.05
CA VAL A 160 1.24 1.98 -10.34
C VAL A 160 0.48 1.39 -9.15
N ASN A 161 0.50 2.10 -8.02
CA ASN A 161 -0.26 1.77 -6.82
C ASN A 161 -1.06 2.98 -6.34
N GLY A 162 -2.30 2.75 -5.94
CA GLY A 162 -3.21 3.78 -5.41
C GLY A 162 -3.03 4.01 -3.92
N GLY A 163 -1.82 4.32 -3.46
CA GLY A 163 -1.56 4.58 -2.05
C GLY A 163 -2.11 5.94 -1.60
N ASN A 164 -2.67 5.99 -0.40
CA ASN A 164 -3.22 7.21 0.20
C ASN A 164 -2.34 7.68 1.38
N PRO A 165 -2.03 8.99 1.50
CA PRO A 165 -1.29 9.53 2.65
C PRO A 165 -1.89 9.15 4.02
N PHE A 166 -3.20 8.96 4.11
CA PHE A 166 -3.88 8.56 5.35
C PHE A 166 -3.66 7.09 5.74
N GLU A 167 -3.06 6.26 4.88
CA GLU A 167 -2.64 4.90 5.23
C GLU A 167 -1.39 4.89 6.14
N TYR A 168 -0.60 5.97 6.12
CA TYR A 168 0.56 6.12 6.99
C TYR A 168 0.12 6.42 8.41
N THR A 169 0.18 5.38 9.24
CA THR A 169 -0.26 5.40 10.64
C THR A 169 0.91 5.80 11.54
N SER A 170 0.98 7.09 11.87
CA SER A 170 2.03 7.71 12.72
C SER A 170 2.14 7.09 14.11
N PHE A 171 1.03 6.67 14.71
CA PHE A 171 1.00 6.06 16.04
C PHE A 171 1.87 4.80 16.15
N LYS A 172 2.08 4.06 15.05
CA LYS A 172 2.94 2.86 15.04
C LYS A 172 4.38 3.18 15.39
N LYS A 173 4.87 4.36 15.00
CA LYS A 173 6.22 4.83 15.33
C LYS A 173 6.31 5.21 16.80
N GLU A 174 5.30 5.91 17.32
CA GLU A 174 5.24 6.34 18.72
C GLU A 174 5.22 5.15 19.68
N LEU A 175 4.48 4.08 19.35
CA LEU A 175 4.48 2.84 20.13
C LEU A 175 5.84 2.13 20.17
N LEU A 176 6.75 2.44 19.23
CA LEU A 176 8.12 1.93 19.19
C LEU A 176 9.15 2.96 19.70
N SER A 177 8.70 4.03 20.37
CA SER A 177 9.56 5.15 20.79
C SER A 177 10.34 5.80 19.64
N VAL A 178 9.84 5.66 18.41
CA VAL A 178 10.42 6.30 17.22
C VAL A 178 9.71 7.65 17.02
N PRO A 179 10.46 8.77 16.97
CA PRO A 179 9.87 10.07 16.69
C PRO A 179 9.07 10.05 15.39
N ARG A 180 7.90 10.70 15.39
CA ARG A 180 6.98 10.74 14.25
C ARG A 180 7.67 11.20 12.96
N ASP A 181 8.47 12.26 13.08
CA ASP A 181 9.19 12.93 12.00
C ASP A 181 10.49 12.21 11.60
N ALA A 182 10.79 11.07 12.25
CA ALA A 182 11.92 10.26 11.86
C ALA A 182 11.72 9.77 10.41
N SER A 183 12.57 10.28 9.52
CA SER A 183 12.74 9.78 8.16
C SER A 183 13.15 8.31 8.17
N LEU A 184 12.83 7.58 7.10
CA LEU A 184 13.30 6.20 6.90
C LEU A 184 14.81 6.07 7.10
N LYS A 185 15.60 7.06 6.64
CA LYS A 185 17.05 7.10 6.79
C LYS A 185 17.50 7.23 8.25
N SER A 186 16.85 8.10 9.03
CA SER A 186 17.15 8.27 10.45
C SER A 186 16.70 7.08 11.29
N THR A 187 15.56 6.47 10.97
CA THR A 187 15.06 5.27 11.66
C THR A 187 15.93 4.06 11.36
N TYR A 188 16.30 3.85 10.09
CA TYR A 188 17.20 2.78 9.70
C TYR A 188 18.57 2.91 10.40
N ARG A 189 19.18 4.10 10.40
CA ARG A 189 20.45 4.34 11.09
C ARG A 189 20.41 4.05 12.60
N LYS A 190 19.30 4.39 13.28
CA LYS A 190 19.11 4.08 14.70
C LYS A 190 18.97 2.58 14.95
N ASN A 191 18.30 1.86 14.05
CA ASN A 191 17.98 0.44 14.21
C ASN A 191 19.07 -0.52 13.67
N ILE A 192 20.14 -0.03 13.03
CA ILE A 192 21.30 -0.85 12.61
C ILE A 192 21.95 -1.57 13.80
N ARG A 193 21.84 -1.02 15.02
CA ARG A 193 22.38 -1.62 16.25
C ARG A 193 21.39 -2.54 16.99
N GLY A 194 20.26 -2.87 16.36
CA GLY A 194 19.16 -3.59 16.99
C GLY A 194 18.24 -2.64 17.77
N LEU A 195 16.94 -2.91 17.72
CA LEU A 195 16.01 -2.42 18.74
C LEU A 195 16.44 -3.10 20.05
N ILE A 196 17.12 -2.33 20.91
CA ILE A 196 17.32 -2.69 22.32
C ILE A 196 15.97 -2.55 23.02
#